data_AF-A0A7V1NSN7-F1
#
_entry.id   AF-A0A7V1NSN7-F1
#
_cell.length_a   1.000
_cell.length_b   1.000
_cell.length_c   1.000
_cell.angle_alpha   90.00
_cell.angle_beta   90.00
_cell.angle_gamma   90.00
#
_symmetry.space_group_name_H-M   'P 1'
#
loop_
_entity.id
_entity.type
_entity.pdbx_description
1 polymer ?
#
loop_
_entity_poly.entity_id
_entity_poly.type
_entity_poly.pdbx_seq_one_letter_code
_entity_poly.pdbx_strand_id
1 'polypeptide(L)'
;MGKLPQFQTLDELVAFWDDHDFTDYIDEMEEVAEEGLPGQRQPTLRVVLDRRVWERLNQLADRRGTSLDQLARQWLEERIAHEMA
;
A
#
# COMPACT_ATOMS: atom_id res chain seq x y z
N MET A 1 0.23 4.78 -35.54
CA MET A 1 -0.04 5.56 -34.31
C MET A 1 -1.50 5.91 -34.31
N GLY A 2 -2.29 5.09 -33.61
CA GLY A 2 -3.74 5.24 -33.52
C GLY A 2 -4.12 6.42 -32.63
N LYS A 3 -5.34 6.92 -32.78
CA LYS A 3 -5.95 7.83 -31.81
C LYS A 3 -7.00 7.07 -31.03
N LEU A 4 -7.02 7.20 -29.71
CA LEU A 4 -8.07 6.67 -28.84
C LEU A 4 -9.42 7.31 -29.22
N PRO A 5 -10.43 6.52 -29.64
CA PRO A 5 -11.75 7.05 -29.93
C PRO A 5 -12.48 7.43 -28.63
N GLN A 6 -13.47 8.33 -28.74
CA GLN A 6 -14.35 8.64 -27.61
C GLN A 6 -15.46 7.58 -27.52
N PHE A 7 -15.43 6.78 -26.46
CA PHE A 7 -16.45 5.76 -26.19
C PHE A 7 -17.69 6.41 -25.54
N GLN A 8 -18.88 6.09 -26.04
CA GLN A 8 -20.12 6.60 -25.45
C GLN A 8 -20.73 5.61 -24.44
N THR A 9 -20.34 4.34 -24.53
CA THR A 9 -20.83 3.26 -23.66
C THR A 9 -19.69 2.34 -23.20
N LEU A 10 -19.94 1.60 -22.11
CA LEU A 10 -18.98 0.62 -21.60
C LEU A 10 -18.83 -0.57 -22.57
N ASP A 11 -19.91 -1.05 -23.17
CA ASP A 11 -19.88 -2.16 -24.13
C ASP A 11 -19.03 -1.84 -25.38
N GLU A 12 -19.08 -0.61 -25.89
CA GLU A 12 -18.22 -0.17 -26.99
C GLU A 12 -16.74 -0.18 -26.62
N LEU A 13 -16.41 0.23 -25.39
CA LEU A 13 -15.05 0.20 -24.88
C LEU A 13 -14.54 -1.25 -24.77
N VAL A 14 -15.37 -2.16 -24.25
CA VAL A 14 -15.02 -3.58 -24.15
C VAL A 14 -14.78 -4.19 -25.53
N ALA A 15 -15.72 -3.99 -26.46
CA ALA A 15 -15.61 -4.53 -27.82
C ALA A 15 -14.39 -3.99 -28.58
N PHE A 16 -13.96 -2.76 -28.29
CA PHE A 16 -12.75 -2.19 -28.86
C PHE A 16 -11.49 -2.89 -28.34
N TRP A 17 -11.39 -3.09 -27.02
CA TRP A 17 -10.25 -3.74 -26.38
C TRP A 17 -10.19 -5.26 -26.58
N ASP A 18 -11.26 -5.89 -27.06
CA ASP A 18 -11.23 -7.29 -27.50
C ASP A 18 -10.35 -7.50 -28.75
N ASP A 19 -10.20 -6.47 -29.59
CA ASP A 19 -9.45 -6.55 -30.87
C ASP A 19 -8.20 -5.65 -30.91
N HIS A 20 -8.05 -4.72 -29.96
CA HIS A 20 -6.94 -3.76 -29.93
C HIS A 20 -6.01 -3.98 -28.74
N ASP A 21 -4.71 -3.80 -28.94
CA ASP A 21 -3.71 -3.88 -27.86
C ASP A 21 -3.46 -2.49 -27.25
N PHE A 22 -3.36 -2.42 -25.93
CA PHE A 22 -3.15 -1.15 -25.21
C PHE A 22 -1.79 -0.52 -25.49
N THR A 23 -0.80 -1.32 -25.90
CA THR A 23 0.55 -0.83 -26.22
C THR A 23 0.57 0.10 -27.43
N ASP A 24 -0.39 -0.03 -28.35
CA ASP A 24 -0.54 0.84 -29.53
C ASP A 24 -0.97 2.28 -29.20
N TYR A 25 -1.38 2.53 -27.95
CA TYR A 25 -1.93 3.81 -27.48
C TYR A 25 -1.16 4.42 -26.31
N ILE A 26 0.00 3.86 -25.93
CA ILE A 26 0.81 4.31 -24.78
C ILE A 26 1.20 5.79 -24.90
N ASP A 27 1.54 6.26 -26.10
CA ASP A 27 1.90 7.68 -26.34
C ASP A 27 0.75 8.67 -26.08
N GLU A 28 -0.50 8.20 -26.04
CA GLU A 28 -1.69 9.01 -25.71
C GLU A 28 -2.14 8.85 -24.25
N MET A 29 -1.52 7.94 -23.49
CA MET A 29 -1.81 7.75 -22.07
C MET A 29 -0.98 8.71 -21.21
N GLU A 30 -1.59 9.23 -20.15
CA GLU A 30 -0.88 10.03 -19.16
C GLU A 30 -0.20 9.10 -18.14
N GLU A 31 1.08 9.37 -17.85
CA GLU A 31 1.78 8.71 -16.76
C GLU A 31 1.18 9.17 -15.42
N VAL A 32 0.36 8.32 -14.81
CA VAL A 32 -0.12 8.56 -13.45
C VAL A 32 0.98 8.20 -12.46
N ALA A 33 1.46 9.18 -11.70
CA ALA A 33 2.25 8.90 -10.50
C ALA A 33 1.43 7.98 -9.59
N GLU A 34 2.07 7.05 -8.88
CA GLU A 34 1.44 6.02 -8.02
C GLU A 34 0.49 6.55 -6.92
N GLU A 35 0.26 7.86 -6.85
CA GLU A 35 -0.68 8.57 -6.01
C GLU A 35 -2.14 8.27 -6.40
N GLY A 36 -2.58 7.04 -6.14
CA GLY A 36 -4.00 6.69 -6.35
C GLY A 36 -4.31 5.21 -6.46
N LEU A 37 -3.30 4.33 -6.51
CA LEU A 37 -3.56 2.90 -6.44
C LEU A 37 -4.23 2.58 -5.08
N PRO A 38 -5.37 1.85 -5.05
CA PRO A 38 -6.00 1.40 -3.81
C PRO A 38 -5.05 0.45 -3.09
N GLY A 39 -4.20 1.03 -2.25
CA GLY A 39 -2.98 0.40 -1.76
C GLY A 39 -1.93 1.40 -1.28
N GLN A 40 -2.32 2.58 -0.77
CA GLN A 40 -1.43 3.39 0.05
C GLN A 40 -0.94 2.51 1.20
N ARG A 41 0.22 1.88 1.02
CA ARG A 41 0.86 1.07 2.03
C ARG A 41 1.13 2.00 3.19
N GLN A 42 0.56 1.68 4.34
CA GLN A 42 0.88 2.44 5.55
C GLN A 42 2.40 2.49 5.71
N PRO A 43 2.96 3.64 6.10
CA PRO A 43 4.40 3.77 6.29
C PRO A 43 4.87 2.68 7.25
N THR A 44 5.80 1.85 6.76
CA THR A 44 6.26 0.67 7.49
C THR A 44 7.70 0.90 7.96
N LEU A 45 7.91 0.76 9.27
CA LEU A 45 9.24 0.79 9.87
C LEU A 45 9.76 -0.65 10.04
N ARG A 46 10.91 -0.97 9.45
CA ARG A 46 11.61 -2.24 9.66
C ARG A 46 12.77 -2.05 10.63
N VAL A 47 12.71 -2.73 11.78
CA VAL A 47 13.74 -2.66 12.82
C VAL A 47 14.40 -4.02 12.99
N VAL A 48 15.73 -4.06 13.03
CA VAL A 48 16.48 -5.26 13.39
C VAL A 48 16.59 -5.30 14.91
N LEU A 49 16.15 -6.41 15.51
CA LEU A 49 16.16 -6.61 16.96
C LEU A 49 17.02 -7.82 17.31
N ASP A 50 17.74 -7.72 18.43
CA ASP A 50 18.39 -8.88 19.02
C ASP A 50 17.37 -9.99 19.33
N ARG A 51 17.77 -11.24 19.12
CA ARG A 51 16.91 -12.41 19.35
C ARG A 51 16.26 -12.43 20.73
N ARG A 52 17.01 -12.07 21.78
CA ARG A 52 16.50 -12.03 23.15
C ARG A 52 15.41 -10.97 23.34
N VAL A 53 15.52 -9.84 22.65
CA VAL A 53 14.51 -8.77 22.69
C VAL A 53 13.26 -9.22 21.93
N TRP A 54 13.45 -9.80 20.74
CA TRP A 54 12.37 -10.37 19.95
C TRP A 54 11.53 -11.41 20.71
N GLU A 55 12.19 -12.37 21.37
CA GLU A 55 11.52 -13.42 22.14
C GLU A 55 10.72 -12.83 23.32
N ARG A 56 11.26 -11.82 24.00
CA ARG A 56 10.57 -11.14 25.11
C ARG A 56 9.36 -10.33 24.65
N LEU A 57 9.46 -9.65 23.51
CA LEU A 57 8.35 -8.90 22.95
C LEU A 57 7.20 -9.82 22.55
N ASN A 58 7.49 -10.96 21.90
CA ASN A 58 6.47 -11.95 21.56
C ASN A 58 5.77 -12.50 22.81
N GLN A 59 6.53 -12.91 23.83
CA GLN A 59 5.94 -13.37 25.09
C GLN A 59 5.05 -12.32 25.76
N LEU A 60 5.40 -11.04 25.64
CA LEU A 60 4.60 -9.96 26.21
C LEU A 60 3.33 -9.71 25.41
N ALA A 61 3.42 -9.75 24.08
CA ALA A 61 2.29 -9.64 23.17
C ALA A 61 1.28 -10.78 23.46
N ASP A 62 1.77 -12.02 23.57
CA ASP A 62 0.97 -13.20 23.90
C ASP A 62 0.25 -13.05 25.25
N ARG A 63 0.97 -12.62 26.30
CA ARG A 63 0.39 -12.41 27.64
C ARG A 63 -0.68 -11.32 27.66
N ARG A 64 -0.57 -10.34 26.78
CA ARG A 64 -1.54 -9.24 26.64
C ARG A 64 -2.66 -9.56 25.64
N GLY A 65 -2.62 -10.71 24.97
CA GLY A 65 -3.59 -11.08 23.94
C GLY A 65 -3.59 -10.13 22.74
N THR A 66 -2.43 -9.54 22.42
CA THR A 66 -2.28 -8.59 21.31
C THR A 66 -1.20 -9.08 20.35
N SER A 67 -1.19 -8.55 19.13
CA SER A 67 -0.12 -8.81 18.17
C SER A 67 1.12 -7.99 18.50
N LEU A 68 2.28 -8.45 18.01
CA LEU A 68 3.55 -7.76 18.20
C LEU A 68 3.52 -6.35 17.57
N ASP A 69 2.89 -6.20 16.40
CA ASP A 69 2.77 -4.91 15.70
C ASP A 69 1.89 -3.92 16.46
N GLN A 70 0.77 -4.37 17.03
CA GLN A 70 -0.09 -3.54 17.87
C GLN A 70 0.64 -3.09 19.14
N LEU A 71 1.33 -4.01 19.82
CA LEU A 71 2.11 -3.69 21.02
C LEU A 71 3.20 -2.67 20.71
N ALA A 72 3.94 -2.86 19.62
CA ALA A 72 4.99 -1.95 19.20
C ALA A 72 4.44 -0.57 18.83
N ARG A 73 3.32 -0.53 18.09
CA ARG A 73 2.65 0.73 17.72
C ARG A 73 2.25 1.53 18.96
N GLN A 74 1.55 0.88 19.89
CA GLN A 74 1.09 1.53 21.12
C GLN A 74 2.28 2.14 21.91
N TRP A 75 3.36 1.38 22.07
CA TRP A 75 4.54 1.88 22.79
C TRP A 75 5.25 3.02 22.09
N LEU A 76 5.31 3.00 20.75
CA LEU A 76 5.87 4.11 19.99
C LEU A 76 5.02 5.37 20.17
N GLU A 77 3.70 5.26 20.08
CA GLU A 77 2.76 6.37 20.30
C GLU A 77 2.88 6.94 21.72
N GLU A 78 2.88 6.08 22.75
CA GLU A 78 3.07 6.48 24.15
C GLU A 78 4.41 7.20 24.34
N ARG A 79 5.48 6.69 23.74
CA ARG A 79 6.81 7.30 23.87
C ARG A 79 6.91 8.62 23.14
N ILE A 80 6.34 8.73 21.93
CA ILE A 80 6.28 10.00 21.18
C ILE A 80 5.51 11.04 21.97
N ALA A 81 4.34 10.69 22.52
CA ALA A 81 3.54 11.59 23.33
C ALA A 81 4.29 12.09 24.58
N HIS A 82 5.10 11.23 25.19
CA HIS A 82 5.93 11.60 26.34
C HIS A 82 7.11 12.52 25.98
N GLU A 83 7.77 12.31 24.83
CA GLU A 83 8.92 13.14 24.41
C GLU A 83 8.51 14.48 23.79
N MET A 84 7.28 14.58 23.28
CA MET A 84 6.72 15.79 22.66
C MET A 84 5.85 16.63 23.60
N ALA A 85 5.73 16.24 24.87
CA ALA A 85 5.05 16.98 25.93
C ALA A 85 6.01 17.93 26.65
#